data_AF-A0A444L565-F1
#
_entry.id   AF-A0A444L565-F1
#
_cell.length_a   1.000
_cell.length_b   1.000
_cell.length_c   1.000
_cell.angle_alpha   90.00
_cell.angle_beta   90.00
_cell.angle_gamma   90.00
#
_symmetry.space_group_name_H-M   'P 1'
#
loop_
_entity.id
_entity.type
_entity.pdbx_description
1 polymer ?
#
loop_
_entity_poly.entity_id
_entity_poly.type
_entity_poly.pdbx_seq_one_letter_code
_entity_poly.pdbx_strand_id
1 'polypeptide(L)'
;MSFQDRSEKVMDEFKVELALLRRDLVERLRRIEEYITFLESDIGRIRLDLQRINDKITDIADRDAGQPNITSIPTIPKSQETTKTEPSRLQPPLQTQTPIQELATIPSTTPTPTALRTATPDQKAPERKESLNQTEIAIIKYLIENPSTKSATPIASAINKAREHVARTLKKLADEKKIIRDETTWPYSYIVPEEIKKIVLEETQTSAQV
;
A
#
# COMPACT_ATOMS: atom_id res chain seq x y z
N MET A 1 35.04 -52.85 1.94
CA MET A 1 34.55 -51.69 2.73
C MET A 1 33.51 -52.21 3.71
N SER A 2 33.71 -51.99 5.02
CA SER A 2 32.79 -52.48 6.05
C SER A 2 31.59 -51.53 6.17
N PHE A 3 30.47 -52.01 6.73
CA PHE A 3 29.29 -51.18 6.99
C PHE A 3 29.59 -49.98 7.90
N GLN A 4 30.56 -50.13 8.82
CA GLN A 4 30.99 -49.06 9.73
C GLN A 4 31.63 -47.89 8.99
N ASP A 5 32.49 -48.20 8.01
CA ASP A 5 33.24 -47.25 7.18
C ASP A 5 32.30 -46.41 6.30
N ARG A 6 31.21 -47.03 5.83
CA ARG A 6 30.15 -46.33 5.08
C ARG A 6 29.34 -45.38 5.95
N SER A 7 29.08 -45.75 7.20
CA SER A 7 28.35 -44.90 8.16
C SER A 7 29.16 -43.67 8.58
N GLU A 8 30.46 -43.84 8.79
CA GLU A 8 31.37 -42.75 9.17
C GLU A 8 31.48 -41.71 8.06
N LYS A 9 31.62 -42.17 6.81
CA LYS A 9 31.65 -41.29 5.64
C LYS A 9 30.36 -40.46 5.47
N VAL A 10 29.18 -41.07 5.68
CA VAL A 10 27.89 -40.36 5.62
C VAL A 10 27.78 -39.30 6.73
N MET A 11 28.27 -39.60 7.93
CA MET A 11 28.29 -38.64 9.02
C MET A 11 29.22 -37.46 8.75
N ASP A 12 30.36 -37.70 8.11
CA ASP A 12 31.30 -36.63 7.75
C ASP A 12 30.76 -35.76 6.61
N GLU A 13 30.10 -36.35 5.61
CA GLU A 13 29.37 -35.61 4.58
C GLU A 13 28.29 -34.71 5.22
N PHE A 14 27.49 -35.24 6.15
CA PHE A 14 26.48 -34.45 6.86
C PHE A 14 27.08 -33.32 7.70
N LYS A 15 28.21 -33.55 8.38
CA LYS A 15 28.90 -32.49 9.14
C LYS A 15 29.37 -31.35 8.23
N VAL A 16 29.88 -31.68 7.03
CA VAL A 16 30.30 -30.68 6.04
C VAL A 16 29.11 -29.86 5.56
N GLU A 17 27.99 -30.50 5.22
CA GLU A 17 26.76 -29.81 4.84
C GLU A 17 26.24 -28.91 5.97
N LEU A 18 26.25 -29.40 7.20
CA LEU A 18 25.83 -28.63 8.37
C LEU A 18 26.74 -27.42 8.61
N ALA A 19 28.05 -27.56 8.39
CA ALA A 19 29.00 -26.45 8.49
C ALA A 19 28.76 -25.39 7.41
N LEU A 20 28.47 -25.81 6.17
CA LEU A 20 28.12 -24.90 5.08
C LEU A 20 26.82 -24.15 5.36
N LEU A 21 25.79 -24.85 5.84
CA LEU A 21 24.52 -24.24 6.23
C LEU A 21 24.70 -23.23 7.37
N ARG A 22 25.48 -23.58 8.39
CA ARG A 22 25.80 -22.67 9.50
C ARG A 22 26.50 -21.42 9.00
N ARG A 23 27.45 -21.55 8.07
CA ARG A 23 28.15 -20.41 7.48
C ARG A 23 27.19 -19.50 6.73
N ASP A 24 26.34 -20.06 5.87
CA ASP A 24 25.35 -19.29 5.10
C ASP A 24 24.38 -18.54 6.02
N LEU A 25 23.89 -19.20 7.08
CA LEU A 25 23.02 -18.57 8.07
C LEU A 25 23.71 -17.38 8.76
N VAL A 26 24.97 -17.54 9.15
CA VAL A 26 25.76 -16.47 9.78
C VAL A 26 25.99 -15.32 8.81
N GLU A 27 26.33 -15.58 7.55
CA GLU A 27 26.48 -14.54 6.53
C GLU A 27 25.16 -13.78 6.29
N ARG A 28 24.02 -14.49 6.28
CA ARG A 28 22.71 -13.87 6.13
C ARG A 28 22.33 -13.02 7.34
N LEU A 29 22.58 -13.52 8.56
CA LEU A 29 22.37 -12.75 9.78
C LEU A 29 23.21 -11.47 9.79
N ARG A 30 24.49 -11.57 9.41
CA ARG A 30 25.37 -10.41 9.29
C ARG A 30 24.82 -9.36 8.32
N ARG A 31 24.33 -9.76 7.14
CA ARG A 31 23.72 -8.80 6.19
C ARG A 31 22.46 -8.14 6.75
N ILE A 32 21.67 -8.89 7.52
CA ILE A 32 20.48 -8.34 8.19
C ILE A 32 20.90 -7.32 9.25
N GLU A 33 21.92 -7.61 10.06
CA GLU A 33 22.46 -6.69 11.06
C GLU A 33 23.02 -5.40 10.43
N GLU A 34 23.77 -5.52 9.33
CA GLU A 34 24.27 -4.37 8.56
C GLU A 34 23.10 -3.52 8.03
N TYR A 35 22.03 -4.14 7.52
CA TYR A 35 20.84 -3.45 7.06
C TYR A 35 20.07 -2.76 8.19
N ILE A 36 19.95 -3.40 9.36
CA ILE A 36 19.34 -2.79 10.54
C ILE A 36 20.11 -1.54 10.96
N THR A 37 21.44 -1.64 11.02
CA THR A 37 22.32 -0.50 11.37
C THR A 37 22.14 0.66 10.40
N PHE A 38 22.02 0.37 9.10
CA PHE A 38 21.72 1.37 8.08
C PHE A 38 20.36 2.05 8.32
N LEU A 39 19.31 1.26 8.57
CA LEU A 39 17.97 1.79 8.85
C LEU A 39 17.95 2.65 10.12
N GLU A 40 18.68 2.26 11.17
CA GLU A 40 18.78 3.05 12.40
C GLU A 40 19.41 4.42 12.14
N SER A 41 20.43 4.48 11.28
CA SER A 41 21.05 5.75 10.84
C SER A 41 20.07 6.62 10.08
N ASP A 42 19.33 6.06 9.12
CA ASP A 42 18.32 6.79 8.34
C ASP A 42 17.18 7.29 9.22
N ILE A 43 16.67 6.46 10.14
CA ILE A 43 15.66 6.85 11.12
C ILE A 43 16.20 8.00 11.99
N GLY A 44 17.46 7.94 12.41
CA GLY A 44 18.12 9.02 13.15
C GLY A 44 18.14 10.34 12.38
N ARG A 45 18.48 10.31 11.09
CA ARG A 45 18.47 11.48 10.20
C ARG A 45 17.06 12.04 10.04
N ILE A 46 16.07 11.18 9.74
CA ILE A 46 14.67 11.59 9.59
C ILE A 46 14.15 12.23 10.86
N ARG A 47 14.47 11.69 12.04
CA ARG A 47 14.10 12.30 13.33
C ARG A 47 14.70 13.68 13.51
N LEU A 48 15.97 13.86 13.15
CA LEU A 48 16.63 15.17 13.23
C LEU A 48 16.00 16.18 12.25
N ASP A 49 15.69 15.75 11.04
CA ASP A 49 15.03 16.60 10.04
C ASP A 49 13.62 17.00 10.48
N LEU A 50 12.85 16.06 11.05
CA LEU A 50 11.55 16.36 11.65
C LEU A 50 11.65 17.33 12.81
N GLN A 51 12.65 17.18 13.68
CA GLN A 51 12.91 18.13 14.77
C GLN A 51 13.20 19.52 14.21
N ARG A 52 14.10 19.64 13.22
CA ARG A 52 14.41 20.92 12.57
C ARG A 52 13.20 21.55 11.89
N ILE A 53 12.35 20.75 11.26
CA ILE A 53 11.10 21.24 10.65
C ILE A 53 10.16 21.75 11.73
N ASN A 54 10.01 21.01 12.83
CA ASN A 54 9.16 21.41 13.95
C ASN A 54 9.65 22.71 14.61
N ASP A 55 10.97 22.85 14.82
CA ASP A 55 11.57 24.06 15.35
C ASP A 55 11.31 25.25 14.41
N LYS A 56 11.48 25.08 13.10
CA LYS A 56 11.15 26.12 12.09
C LYS A 56 9.67 26.49 12.07
N ILE A 57 8.76 25.51 12.21
CA ILE A 57 7.31 25.77 12.28
C ILE A 57 7.01 26.59 13.53
N THR A 58 7.62 26.25 14.66
CA THR A 58 7.47 26.98 15.92
C THR A 58 7.98 28.41 15.78
N ASP A 59 9.17 28.61 15.21
CA ASP A 59 9.73 29.95 14.94
C ASP A 59 8.84 30.78 14.02
N ILE A 60 8.21 30.16 13.01
CA ILE A 60 7.27 30.86 12.10
C ILE A 60 5.98 31.21 12.83
N ALA A 61 5.42 30.29 13.62
CA ALA A 61 4.21 30.53 14.41
C ALA A 61 4.42 31.66 15.43
N ASP A 62 5.57 31.69 16.10
CA ASP A 62 5.92 32.75 17.04
C ASP A 62 6.14 34.11 16.36
N ARG A 63 6.63 34.10 15.11
CA ARG A 63 6.75 35.31 14.27
C ARG A 63 5.41 35.82 13.76
N ASP A 64 4.47 34.94 13.45
CA ASP A 64 3.13 35.27 12.95
C ASP A 64 2.19 35.72 14.08
N ALA A 65 2.43 35.29 15.33
CA ALA A 65 1.75 35.80 16.52
C ALA A 65 1.99 37.31 16.78
N GLY A 66 2.93 37.95 16.06
CA GLY A 66 3.16 39.39 16.05
C GLY A 66 2.31 40.18 15.04
N GLN A 67 1.48 39.53 14.22
CA GLN A 67 0.53 40.18 13.32
C GLN A 67 -0.90 39.68 13.57
N PRO A 68 -1.88 40.57 13.84
CA PRO A 68 -3.26 40.16 13.98
C PRO A 68 -3.84 39.93 12.58
N ASN A 69 -3.76 38.70 12.06
CA ASN A 69 -4.59 38.32 10.93
C ASN A 69 -5.45 37.10 11.26
N ILE A 70 -6.73 37.29 11.03
CA ILE A 70 -7.84 36.51 11.56
C ILE A 70 -8.03 35.32 10.63
N THR A 71 -7.65 34.10 11.02
CA THR A 71 -8.30 32.88 10.50
C THR A 71 -8.20 31.78 11.55
N SER A 72 -9.27 31.64 12.32
CA SER A 72 -9.46 30.59 13.33
C SER A 72 -9.61 29.24 12.65
N ILE A 73 -8.74 28.29 12.97
CA ILE A 73 -9.01 26.85 12.78
C ILE A 73 -9.29 26.25 14.18
N PRO A 74 -10.37 25.48 14.39
CA PRO A 74 -10.74 25.00 15.72
C PRO A 74 -9.77 23.96 16.27
N THR A 75 -9.11 24.31 17.37
CA THR A 75 -8.33 23.40 18.22
C THR A 75 -9.26 22.47 19.00
N ILE A 76 -9.09 21.16 18.82
CA ILE A 76 -9.67 20.11 19.67
C ILE A 76 -8.96 20.16 21.04
N PRO A 77 -9.67 20.33 22.17
CA PRO A 77 -9.02 20.43 23.47
C PRO A 77 -8.59 19.04 23.98
N LYS A 78 -7.30 18.92 24.31
CA LYS A 78 -6.73 17.81 25.06
C LYS A 78 -6.59 18.25 26.52
N SER A 79 -7.43 17.70 27.39
CA SER A 79 -7.41 17.96 28.84
C SER A 79 -6.06 17.55 29.45
N GLN A 80 -5.49 18.46 30.23
CA GLN A 80 -4.48 18.19 31.25
C GLN A 80 -5.20 17.89 32.57
N GLU A 81 -4.73 16.94 33.37
CA GLU A 81 -4.29 17.24 34.75
C GLU A 81 -3.49 16.08 35.35
N THR A 82 -2.44 16.44 36.09
CA THR A 82 -1.46 15.64 36.80
C THR A 82 -1.89 15.34 38.24
N THR A 83 -1.49 14.20 38.83
CA THR A 83 -0.75 14.14 40.13
C THR A 83 -0.48 12.68 40.59
N LYS A 84 0.69 12.48 41.20
CA LYS A 84 1.24 11.23 41.79
C LYS A 84 0.59 10.87 43.14
N THR A 85 0.49 9.57 43.47
CA THR A 85 1.16 8.84 44.60
C THR A 85 0.39 7.53 44.96
N GLU A 86 1.15 6.49 45.30
CA GLU A 86 0.91 5.02 45.34
C GLU A 86 0.29 4.49 46.68
N PRO A 87 0.27 3.17 47.00
CA PRO A 87 -0.66 2.07 46.65
C PRO A 87 -1.52 1.53 47.83
N SER A 88 -2.66 0.87 47.56
CA SER A 88 -3.06 -0.35 48.31
C SER A 88 -4.36 -1.02 47.82
N ARG A 89 -4.26 -2.34 47.68
CA ARG A 89 -5.22 -3.39 48.12
C ARG A 89 -6.34 -3.85 47.16
N LEU A 90 -6.08 -5.07 46.64
CA LEU A 90 -6.95 -6.20 46.30
C LEU A 90 -8.45 -6.11 46.65
N GLN A 91 -9.34 -6.23 45.64
CA GLN A 91 -10.30 -7.35 45.40
C GLN A 91 -11.39 -6.99 44.32
N PRO A 92 -11.87 -7.96 43.50
CA PRO A 92 -13.13 -7.89 42.70
C PRO A 92 -14.33 -8.35 43.60
N PRO A 93 -15.63 -8.50 43.20
CA PRO A 93 -16.29 -8.59 41.87
C PRO A 93 -17.68 -7.85 41.78
N LEU A 94 -18.41 -7.90 40.65
CA LEU A 94 -19.79 -8.45 40.51
C LEU A 94 -20.47 -8.08 39.18
N GLN A 95 -21.19 -9.08 38.67
CA GLN A 95 -22.06 -9.09 37.48
C GLN A 95 -23.49 -8.60 37.81
N THR A 96 -24.35 -8.63 36.77
CA THR A 96 -25.83 -8.63 36.75
C THR A 96 -26.44 -7.22 36.71
N GLN A 97 -27.31 -6.82 35.77
CA GLN A 97 -28.57 -7.48 35.35
C GLN A 97 -29.00 -7.11 33.90
N THR A 98 -29.54 -8.11 33.18
CA THR A 98 -30.50 -8.05 32.04
C THR A 98 -31.89 -7.53 32.51
N PRO A 99 -32.97 -7.25 31.70
CA PRO A 99 -33.38 -7.88 30.43
C PRO A 99 -34.22 -7.05 29.38
N ILE A 100 -34.24 -7.57 28.13
CA ILE A 100 -35.32 -7.67 27.11
C ILE A 100 -36.21 -6.44 26.78
N GLN A 101 -36.19 -6.01 25.50
CA GLN A 101 -37.43 -5.77 24.74
C GLN A 101 -37.24 -5.91 23.22
N GLU A 102 -37.97 -6.86 22.67
CA GLU A 102 -38.22 -7.21 21.28
C GLU A 102 -39.61 -6.66 20.90
N LEU A 103 -39.76 -5.91 19.79
CA LEU A 103 -40.88 -6.07 18.84
C LEU A 103 -40.74 -5.19 17.57
N ALA A 104 -40.64 -5.87 16.44
CA ALA A 104 -41.34 -5.69 15.16
C ALA A 104 -41.50 -4.29 14.49
N THR A 105 -41.22 -4.23 13.16
CA THR A 105 -42.23 -4.15 12.07
C THR A 105 -41.66 -3.46 10.80
N ILE A 106 -41.49 -4.22 9.71
CA ILE A 106 -41.51 -3.76 8.29
C ILE A 106 -42.99 -3.54 7.88
N PRO A 107 -43.42 -2.76 6.83
CA PRO A 107 -42.73 -2.52 5.54
C PRO A 107 -43.02 -1.17 4.79
N SER A 108 -42.31 -0.99 3.66
CA SER A 108 -42.69 -0.42 2.34
C SER A 108 -43.59 0.81 2.11
N THR A 109 -43.16 1.59 1.11
CA THR A 109 -43.91 2.23 -0.01
C THR A 109 -43.85 3.75 -0.16
N THR A 110 -43.48 4.12 -1.40
CA THR A 110 -43.49 5.38 -2.14
C THR A 110 -44.88 6.05 -2.24
N PRO A 111 -44.99 7.32 -2.65
CA PRO A 111 -45.34 7.57 -4.05
C PRO A 111 -44.72 8.83 -4.71
N THR A 112 -44.44 8.67 -6.00
CA THR A 112 -44.24 9.70 -7.04
C THR A 112 -45.60 10.24 -7.53
N PRO A 113 -45.69 11.39 -8.24
CA PRO A 113 -45.79 11.37 -9.71
C PRO A 113 -45.06 12.57 -10.39
N THR A 114 -44.22 12.37 -11.41
CA THR A 114 -44.49 12.26 -12.86
C THR A 114 -44.87 13.56 -13.56
N ALA A 115 -43.99 14.06 -14.43
CA ALA A 115 -44.35 14.72 -15.69
C ALA A 115 -43.36 14.32 -16.80
N LEU A 116 -43.91 13.71 -17.85
CA LEU A 116 -43.26 13.14 -19.03
C LEU A 116 -42.97 14.20 -20.10
N ARG A 117 -41.88 14.03 -20.87
CA ARG A 117 -41.78 14.48 -22.27
C ARG A 117 -41.11 13.41 -23.15
N THR A 118 -41.99 12.68 -23.85
CA THR A 118 -42.02 12.18 -25.25
C THR A 118 -40.74 11.94 -26.08
N ALA A 119 -40.64 10.69 -26.59
CA ALA A 119 -40.13 10.13 -27.88
C ALA A 119 -38.89 10.76 -28.56
N THR A 120 -37.92 10.00 -29.10
CA THR A 120 -38.00 9.00 -30.18
C THR A 120 -36.64 8.24 -30.23
N PRO A 121 -36.54 7.03 -30.82
CA PRO A 121 -35.40 6.12 -30.65
C PRO A 121 -34.39 6.28 -31.79
N ASP A 122 -33.12 6.50 -31.46
CA ASP A 122 -32.02 6.13 -32.35
C ASP A 122 -30.66 6.21 -31.63
N GLN A 123 -29.71 5.45 -32.17
CA GLN A 123 -28.26 5.59 -32.01
C GLN A 123 -27.57 4.90 -30.82
N LYS A 124 -27.33 3.62 -31.07
CA LYS A 124 -26.05 2.92 -30.88
C LYS A 124 -24.83 3.87 -30.97
N ALA A 125 -23.93 3.73 -29.98
CA ALA A 125 -22.54 4.21 -29.89
C ALA A 125 -22.31 5.68 -29.46
N PRO A 126 -21.19 6.01 -28.77
CA PRO A 126 -19.99 5.19 -28.60
C PRO A 126 -19.67 4.84 -27.15
N GLU A 127 -19.10 3.65 -26.99
CA GLU A 127 -18.19 3.32 -25.89
C GLU A 127 -17.24 4.51 -25.70
N ARG A 128 -17.36 5.18 -24.56
CA ARG A 128 -16.33 6.12 -24.13
C ARG A 128 -15.10 5.28 -23.86
N LYS A 129 -14.22 5.19 -24.85
CA LYS A 129 -12.83 4.78 -24.66
C LYS A 129 -12.26 5.79 -23.66
N GLU A 130 -12.32 5.45 -22.38
CA GLU A 130 -11.68 6.22 -21.31
C GLU A 130 -10.21 6.34 -21.70
N SER A 131 -9.84 7.57 -22.06
CA SER A 131 -8.46 7.95 -22.36
C SER A 131 -7.59 7.58 -21.17
N LEU A 132 -6.62 6.70 -21.39
CA LEU A 132 -5.67 6.28 -20.37
C LEU A 132 -4.85 7.49 -19.93
N ASN A 133 -4.58 7.61 -18.63
CA ASN A 133 -3.70 8.63 -18.11
C ASN A 133 -2.25 8.39 -18.60
N GLN A 134 -1.46 9.44 -18.82
CA GLN A 134 -0.06 9.33 -19.25
C GLN A 134 0.76 8.34 -18.41
N THR A 135 0.49 8.28 -17.09
CA THR A 135 1.16 7.34 -16.18
C THR A 135 0.67 5.91 -16.35
N GLU A 136 -0.61 5.72 -16.65
CA GLU A 136 -1.21 4.40 -16.94
C GLU A 136 -0.64 3.83 -18.24
N ILE A 137 -0.52 4.65 -19.28
CA ILE A 137 0.11 4.30 -20.56
C ILE A 137 1.56 3.86 -20.35
N ALA A 138 2.34 4.62 -19.56
CA ALA A 138 3.72 4.29 -19.26
C ALA A 138 3.87 2.94 -18.50
N ILE A 139 2.97 2.68 -17.55
CA ILE A 139 2.94 1.41 -16.80
C ILE A 139 2.60 0.24 -17.72
N ILE A 140 1.58 0.41 -18.57
CA ILE A 140 1.15 -0.64 -19.51
C ILE A 140 2.26 -0.92 -20.53
N LYS A 141 2.91 0.11 -21.07
CA LYS A 141 4.06 -0.03 -21.98
C LYS A 141 5.17 -0.85 -21.33
N TYR A 142 5.54 -0.52 -20.10
CA TYR A 142 6.58 -1.25 -19.38
C TYR A 142 6.20 -2.72 -19.12
N LEU A 143 4.93 -3.00 -18.83
CA LEU A 143 4.42 -4.36 -18.68
C LEU A 143 4.42 -5.15 -20.00
N ILE A 144 4.24 -4.49 -21.15
CA ILE A 144 4.37 -5.11 -22.47
C ILE A 144 5.83 -5.48 -22.76
N GLU A 145 6.77 -4.58 -22.46
CA GLU A 145 8.20 -4.82 -22.63
C GLU A 145 8.72 -5.90 -21.67
N ASN A 146 8.14 -5.98 -20.46
CA ASN A 146 8.58 -6.90 -19.41
C ASN A 146 7.40 -7.68 -18.79
N PRO A 147 6.82 -8.66 -19.51
CA PRO A 147 5.65 -9.42 -19.04
C PRO A 147 5.92 -10.30 -17.81
N SER A 148 7.19 -10.53 -17.47
CA SER A 148 7.61 -11.28 -16.28
C SER A 148 7.79 -10.39 -15.04
N THR A 149 7.43 -9.11 -15.08
CA THR A 149 7.65 -8.22 -13.94
C THR A 149 6.66 -8.50 -12.82
N LYS A 150 7.18 -8.99 -11.69
CA LYS A 150 6.39 -9.46 -10.54
C LYS A 150 6.17 -8.42 -9.44
N SER A 151 6.63 -7.17 -9.58
CA SER A 151 6.51 -6.20 -8.49
C SER A 151 6.41 -4.74 -8.96
N ALA A 152 5.75 -3.91 -8.14
CA ALA A 152 5.56 -2.48 -8.42
C ALA A 152 6.86 -1.66 -8.33
N THR A 153 7.89 -2.17 -7.66
CA THR A 153 9.19 -1.51 -7.48
C THR A 153 9.97 -1.30 -8.80
N PRO A 154 10.21 -2.34 -9.63
CA PRO A 154 10.87 -2.17 -10.93
C PRO A 154 10.07 -1.28 -11.89
N ILE A 155 8.73 -1.38 -11.87
CA ILE A 155 7.85 -0.52 -12.68
C ILE A 155 8.03 0.95 -12.26
N ALA A 156 8.03 1.22 -10.96
CA ALA A 156 8.22 2.56 -10.40
C ALA A 156 9.59 3.16 -10.77
N SER A 157 10.64 2.34 -10.74
CA SER A 157 11.97 2.74 -11.19
C SER A 157 12.01 3.08 -12.68
N ALA A 158 11.28 2.34 -13.52
CA ALA A 158 11.27 2.56 -14.96
C ALA A 158 10.52 3.83 -15.38
N ILE A 159 9.40 4.13 -14.72
CA ILE A 159 8.59 5.32 -15.02
C ILE A 159 8.97 6.55 -14.18
N ASN A 160 9.99 6.42 -13.33
CA ASN A 160 10.50 7.48 -12.44
C ASN A 160 9.40 8.11 -11.56
N LYS A 161 8.55 7.27 -10.98
CA LYS A 161 7.47 7.66 -10.05
C LYS A 161 7.62 6.95 -8.71
N ALA A 162 6.96 7.49 -7.68
CA ALA A 162 6.91 6.83 -6.39
C ALA A 162 6.24 5.45 -6.48
N ARG A 163 6.82 4.44 -5.84
CA ARG A 163 6.29 3.06 -5.75
C ARG A 163 4.82 3.03 -5.36
N GLU A 164 4.42 3.89 -4.42
CA GLU A 164 3.04 3.95 -3.93
C GLU A 164 2.07 4.46 -5.00
N HIS A 165 2.45 5.46 -5.78
CA HIS A 165 1.64 5.95 -6.87
C HIS A 165 1.42 4.85 -7.91
N VAL A 166 2.49 4.12 -8.27
CA VAL A 166 2.41 2.98 -9.20
C VAL A 166 1.52 1.87 -8.65
N ALA A 167 1.63 1.55 -7.36
CA ALA A 167 0.78 0.54 -6.73
C ALA A 167 -0.70 0.92 -6.76
N ARG A 168 -1.03 2.20 -6.51
CA ARG A 168 -2.40 2.72 -6.62
C ARG A 168 -2.92 2.65 -8.05
N THR A 169 -2.10 3.04 -9.03
CA THR A 169 -2.46 2.99 -10.45
C THR A 169 -2.63 1.56 -10.96
N LEU A 170 -1.76 0.63 -10.54
CA LEU A 170 -1.92 -0.80 -10.85
C LEU A 170 -3.21 -1.37 -10.27
N LYS A 171 -3.57 -1.00 -9.04
CA LYS A 171 -4.84 -1.40 -8.44
C LYS A 171 -6.03 -0.87 -9.28
N LYS A 172 -6.00 0.41 -9.62
CA LYS A 172 -7.02 1.05 -10.47
C LYS A 172 -7.16 0.33 -11.83
N LEU A 173 -6.05 0.07 -12.52
CA LEU A 173 -6.05 -0.63 -13.81
C LEU A 173 -6.58 -2.07 -13.70
N ALA A 174 -6.37 -2.73 -12.55
CA ALA A 174 -6.92 -4.06 -12.30
C ALA A 174 -8.44 -4.01 -12.07
N ASP A 175 -8.91 -3.02 -11.29
CA ASP A 175 -10.34 -2.79 -11.04
C ASP A 175 -11.09 -2.46 -12.35
N GLU A 176 -10.45 -1.71 -13.26
CA GLU A 176 -10.95 -1.35 -14.59
C GLU A 176 -10.81 -2.48 -15.63
N LYS A 177 -10.35 -3.67 -15.22
CA LYS A 177 -10.09 -4.85 -16.06
C LYS A 177 -9.12 -4.60 -17.22
N LYS A 178 -8.28 -3.57 -17.11
CA LYS A 178 -7.23 -3.25 -18.09
C LYS A 178 -5.98 -4.11 -17.90
N ILE A 179 -5.75 -4.61 -16.69
CA ILE A 179 -4.69 -5.57 -16.38
C ILE A 179 -5.23 -6.68 -15.47
N ILE A 180 -4.69 -7.89 -15.61
CA ILE A 180 -5.01 -9.03 -14.75
C ILE A 180 -3.94 -9.11 -13.67
N ARG A 181 -4.37 -9.10 -12.41
CA ARG A 181 -3.49 -9.30 -11.26
C ARG A 181 -3.55 -10.77 -10.86
N ASP A 182 -2.39 -11.43 -10.93
CA ASP A 182 -2.22 -12.78 -10.39
C ASP A 182 -1.88 -12.69 -8.89
N GLU A 183 -2.86 -13.05 -8.07
CA GLU A 183 -2.75 -13.09 -6.61
C GLU A 183 -2.22 -14.42 -6.08
N THR A 184 -1.99 -15.41 -6.95
CA THR A 184 -1.57 -16.77 -6.58
C THR A 184 -0.13 -16.81 -6.06
N THR A 185 0.71 -15.84 -6.46
CA THR A 185 2.13 -15.79 -6.10
C THR A 185 2.47 -14.44 -5.50
N TRP A 186 3.20 -14.45 -4.39
CA TRP A 186 3.77 -13.23 -3.80
C TRP A 186 5.25 -13.11 -4.21
N PRO A 187 5.71 -11.96 -4.75
CA PRO A 187 4.94 -10.75 -5.08
C PRO A 187 4.05 -10.91 -6.33
N TYR A 188 2.94 -10.16 -6.35
CA TYR A 188 1.88 -10.25 -7.36
C TYR A 188 2.37 -9.96 -8.78
N SER A 189 2.03 -10.82 -9.73
CA SER A 189 2.34 -10.62 -11.15
C SER A 189 1.19 -9.95 -11.87
N TYR A 190 1.51 -9.12 -12.88
CA TYR A 190 0.52 -8.39 -13.66
C TYR A 190 0.63 -8.80 -15.12
N ILE A 191 -0.48 -9.21 -15.72
CA ILE A 191 -0.57 -9.62 -17.12
C ILE A 191 -1.47 -8.63 -17.84
N VAL A 192 -0.97 -8.04 -18.92
CA VAL A 192 -1.75 -7.15 -19.78
C VAL A 192 -2.51 -8.00 -20.82
N PRO A 193 -3.85 -7.94 -20.90
CA PRO A 193 -4.64 -8.56 -21.95
C PRO A 193 -4.32 -7.99 -23.34
N GLU A 194 -4.42 -8.81 -24.37
CA GLU A 194 -4.04 -8.41 -25.75
C GLU A 194 -4.86 -7.23 -26.30
N GLU A 195 -6.10 -7.05 -25.84
CA GLU A 195 -6.96 -5.93 -26.24
C GLU A 195 -6.34 -4.58 -25.84
N ILE A 196 -5.74 -4.49 -24.66
CA ILE A 196 -5.12 -3.26 -24.16
C ILE A 196 -3.74 -3.05 -24.78
N LYS A 197 -3.03 -4.14 -25.12
CA LYS A 197 -1.77 -4.05 -25.87
C LYS A 197 -1.96 -3.33 -27.22
N LYS A 198 -3.04 -3.63 -27.93
CA LYS A 198 -3.34 -3.02 -29.23
C LYS A 198 -3.67 -1.53 -29.10
N ILE A 199 -4.46 -1.15 -28.10
CA ILE A 199 -4.87 0.25 -27.87
C ILE A 199 -3.66 1.13 -27.57
N VAL A 200 -2.76 0.70 -26.67
CA VAL A 200 -1.57 1.49 -26.31
C VAL A 200 -0.57 1.58 -27.48
N LEU A 201 -0.50 0.55 -28.31
CA LEU A 201 0.35 0.57 -29.52
C LEU A 201 -0.19 1.53 -30.59
N GLU A 202 -1.51 1.62 -30.77
CA GLU A 202 -2.14 2.57 -31.69
C GLU A 202 -2.03 4.03 -31.19
N GLU A 203 -2.16 4.25 -29.88
CA GLU A 203 -2.07 5.58 -29.25
C GLU A 203 -0.64 6.15 -29.32
N THR A 204 0.38 5.28 -29.20
CA THR A 204 1.78 5.68 -29.39
C THR A 204 2.14 5.99 -30.84
N GLN A 205 1.50 5.36 -31.83
CA GLN A 205 1.70 5.69 -33.24
C GLN A 205 1.03 7.01 -33.66
N THR A 206 -0.12 7.33 -33.07
CA THR A 206 -0.84 8.59 -33.34
C THR A 206 -0.10 9.79 -32.76
N SER A 207 0.60 9.62 -31.64
CA SER A 207 1.37 10.68 -30.97
C SER A 207 2.70 11.03 -31.68
N ALA A 208 3.16 10.20 -32.62
CA ALA A 208 4.42 10.39 -33.35
C ALA A 208 4.24 11.09 -34.72
N GLN A 209 3.02 11.46 -35.09
CA GLN A 209 2.67 12.07 -36.39
C GLN A 209 2.23 13.54 -36.30
N VAL A 210 2.47 14.23 -35.18
CA VAL A 210 2.19 15.67 -35.01
C VAL A 210 3.48 16.44 -34.80
#